data_AF-A0ABD4DXL8-F1
#
_entry.id   AF-A0ABD4DXL8-F1
#
_cell.length_a   1.000
_cell.length_b   1.000
_cell.length_c   1.000
_cell.angle_alpha   90.00
_cell.angle_beta   90.00
_cell.angle_gamma   90.00
#
_symmetry.space_group_name_H-M   'P 1'
#
loop_
_entity.id
_entity.type
_entity.pdbx_description
1 polymer ?
#
loop_
_entity_poly.entity_id
_entity_poly.type
_entity_poly.pdbx_seq_one_letter_code
_entity_poly.pdbx_strand_id
1 'polypeptide(L)'
;MKPRWAYIWEYTDVDTGERRRTYMPLTAGEVVSYIGQLIPDADARPLEETKVDRNVVPLKDPFVKRTPTMPAFDAPSDTELRAMWRTHRDPEIRRLILEIVMLRRSLQKVMDWWEMWDRNVKDKGELGGPHGPFHRLLHLLRDEMRRAGMY
;
A
#
# COMPACT_ATOMS: atom_id res chain seq x y z
N MET A 1 16.13 24.91 -20.38
CA MET A 1 15.08 24.07 -19.76
C MET A 1 13.74 24.56 -20.28
N LYS A 2 12.79 23.69 -20.68
CA LYS A 2 11.47 24.15 -21.15
C LYS A 2 10.62 24.60 -19.94
N PRO A 3 9.94 25.75 -20.01
CA PRO A 3 9.11 26.22 -18.91
C PRO A 3 7.97 25.24 -18.65
N ARG A 4 7.65 25.02 -17.37
CA ARG A 4 6.59 24.10 -16.93
C ARG A 4 5.53 24.91 -16.20
N TRP A 5 4.51 25.34 -16.93
CA TRP A 5 3.51 26.28 -16.41
C TRP A 5 2.57 25.66 -15.38
N ALA A 6 2.43 26.35 -14.25
CA ALA A 6 1.47 26.07 -13.19
C ALA A 6 0.58 27.30 -12.95
N TYR A 7 -0.66 27.05 -12.52
CA TYR A 7 -1.72 28.04 -12.37
C TYR A 7 -2.54 27.73 -11.14
N ILE A 8 -3.17 28.74 -10.53
CA ILE A 8 -4.35 28.48 -9.71
C ILE A 8 -5.46 28.00 -10.65
N TRP A 9 -6.11 26.90 -10.27
CA TRP A 9 -7.22 26.34 -11.03
C TRP A 9 -8.53 26.66 -10.33
N GLU A 10 -9.53 27.00 -11.12
CA GLU A 10 -10.92 27.09 -10.66
C GLU A 10 -11.68 25.87 -11.17
N TYR A 11 -12.36 25.16 -10.26
CA TYR A 11 -13.06 23.91 -10.53
C TYR A 11 -14.37 23.83 -9.75
N THR A 12 -15.26 22.94 -10.17
CA THR A 12 -16.50 22.64 -9.47
C THR A 12 -16.28 21.43 -8.57
N ASP A 13 -16.50 21.60 -7.27
CA ASP A 13 -16.43 20.51 -6.30
C ASP A 13 -17.63 19.57 -6.52
N VAL A 14 -17.41 18.29 -6.79
CA VAL A 14 -18.50 17.34 -7.12
C VAL A 14 -19.37 17.03 -5.90
N ASP A 15 -18.83 17.10 -4.68
CA ASP A 15 -19.57 16.78 -3.47
C ASP A 15 -20.50 17.93 -3.06
N THR A 16 -20.06 19.18 -3.24
CA THR A 16 -20.84 20.36 -2.84
C THR A 16 -21.47 21.14 -4.01
N GLY A 17 -21.03 20.91 -5.24
CA GLY A 17 -21.43 21.66 -6.43
C GLY A 17 -20.87 23.10 -6.49
N GLU A 18 -20.03 23.50 -5.53
CA GLU A 18 -19.52 24.86 -5.43
C GLU A 18 -18.30 25.10 -6.33
N ARG A 19 -18.15 26.34 -6.82
CA ARG A 19 -16.90 26.77 -7.47
C ARG A 19 -15.82 27.00 -6.42
N ARG A 20 -14.72 26.26 -6.55
CA ARG A 20 -13.54 26.33 -5.69
C ARG A 20 -12.30 26.66 -6.49
N ARG A 21 -11.28 27.14 -5.78
CA ARG A 21 -9.97 27.42 -6.33
C ARG A 21 -8.91 26.61 -5.61
N THR A 22 -7.87 26.20 -6.32
CA THR A 22 -6.69 25.63 -5.67
C THR A 22 -6.03 26.73 -4.84
N TYR A 23 -5.56 26.40 -3.63
CA TYR A 23 -4.88 27.41 -2.79
C TYR A 23 -3.46 27.73 -3.28
N MET A 24 -2.93 26.92 -4.20
CA MET A 24 -1.59 27.06 -4.78
C MET A 24 -1.60 26.83 -6.30
N PRO A 25 -0.61 27.38 -7.02
CA PRO A 25 -0.47 27.09 -8.44
C PRO A 25 -0.09 25.62 -8.66
N LEU A 26 -0.77 24.95 -9.59
CA LEU A 26 -0.58 23.55 -10.00
C LEU A 26 -0.44 23.46 -11.52
N THR A 27 0.36 22.52 -12.01
CA THR A 27 0.36 22.14 -13.42
C THR A 27 -0.88 21.31 -13.75
N ALA A 28 -1.20 21.17 -15.03
CA ALA A 28 -2.33 20.33 -15.48
C ALA A 28 -2.23 18.86 -15.02
N GLY A 29 -1.02 18.32 -14.81
CA GLY A 29 -0.87 16.97 -14.24
C GLY A 29 -1.08 16.92 -12.73
N GLU A 30 -0.67 17.96 -12.01
CA GLU A 30 -0.78 18.04 -10.54
C GLU A 30 -2.22 18.33 -10.08
N VAL A 31 -2.99 19.10 -10.84
CA VAL A 31 -4.36 19.48 -10.47
C VAL A 31 -5.29 18.27 -10.37
N VAL A 32 -5.12 17.25 -11.22
CA VAL A 32 -5.88 15.99 -11.16
C VAL A 32 -5.66 15.29 -9.82
N SER A 33 -4.40 15.21 -9.37
CA SER A 33 -4.05 14.58 -8.10
C SER A 33 -4.58 15.39 -6.90
N TYR A 34 -4.60 16.71 -7.03
CA TYR A 34 -5.05 17.62 -5.98
C TYR A 34 -6.56 17.59 -5.76
N ILE A 35 -7.35 17.62 -6.84
CA ILE A 35 -8.82 17.56 -6.76
C ILE A 35 -9.29 16.12 -6.51
N GLY A 36 -8.45 15.11 -6.84
CA GLY A 36 -8.82 13.70 -6.74
C GLY A 36 -9.82 13.26 -7.81
N GLN A 37 -9.95 14.05 -8.88
CA GLN A 37 -10.93 13.90 -9.96
C GLN A 37 -10.29 14.18 -11.32
N LEU A 38 -10.82 13.56 -12.38
CA LEU A 38 -10.39 13.86 -13.74
C LEU A 38 -10.85 15.28 -14.12
N ILE A 39 -10.00 16.05 -14.79
CA ILE A 39 -10.28 17.44 -15.22
C ILE A 39 -11.62 17.61 -15.96
N PRO A 40 -12.03 16.71 -16.88
CA PRO A 40 -13.33 16.81 -17.56
C PRO A 40 -14.52 16.75 -16.59
N ASP A 41 -14.39 16.03 -15.47
CA ASP A 41 -15.46 15.83 -14.50
C ASP A 41 -15.60 17.03 -13.54
N ALA A 42 -14.52 17.79 -13.34
CA ALA A 42 -14.46 18.92 -12.42
C ALA A 42 -14.64 20.30 -13.10
N ASP A 43 -14.80 20.38 -14.43
CA ASP A 43 -14.76 21.64 -15.22
C ASP A 43 -13.63 22.57 -14.76
N ALA A 44 -12.43 22.00 -14.60
CA ALA A 44 -11.27 22.69 -14.06
C ALA A 44 -10.63 23.58 -15.13
N ARG A 45 -10.45 24.87 -14.82
CA ARG A 45 -9.87 25.86 -15.74
C ARG A 45 -8.73 26.64 -15.09
N PRO A 46 -7.62 26.89 -15.81
CA PRO A 46 -6.52 27.67 -15.29
C PRO A 46 -6.88 29.16 -15.25
N LEU A 47 -6.49 29.84 -14.17
CA LEU A 47 -6.51 31.30 -14.11
C LEU A 47 -5.19 31.83 -14.67
N GLU A 48 -5.19 32.31 -15.91
CA GLU A 48 -3.98 32.73 -16.63
C GLU A 48 -3.19 33.83 -15.90
N GLU A 49 -3.85 34.67 -15.11
CA GLU A 49 -3.22 35.71 -14.29
C GLU A 49 -2.29 35.16 -13.19
N THR A 50 -2.43 33.88 -12.84
CA THR A 50 -1.68 33.21 -11.76
C THR A 50 -0.54 32.33 -12.27
N LYS A 51 -0.17 32.51 -13.55
CA LYS A 51 0.84 31.72 -14.25
C LYS A 51 2.22 31.83 -13.60
N VAL A 52 2.79 30.70 -13.23
CA VAL A 52 4.17 30.58 -12.71
C VAL A 52 4.92 29.45 -13.41
N ASP A 53 6.23 29.60 -13.56
CA ASP A 53 7.09 28.50 -14.01
C ASP A 53 7.44 27.60 -12.81
N ARG A 54 6.99 26.35 -12.85
CA ARG A 54 7.26 25.32 -11.83
C ARG A 54 8.75 25.04 -11.66
N ASN A 55 9.57 25.30 -12.68
CA ASN A 55 11.03 25.16 -12.56
C ASN A 55 11.65 26.25 -11.66
N VAL A 56 10.99 27.41 -11.52
CA VAL A 56 11.42 28.54 -10.69
C VAL A 56 10.75 28.51 -9.32
N VAL A 57 9.48 28.09 -9.27
CA VAL A 57 8.68 27.98 -8.04
C VAL A 57 8.30 26.51 -7.81
N PRO A 58 9.17 25.74 -7.11
CA PRO A 58 8.89 24.36 -6.80
C PRO A 58 7.57 24.21 -6.05
N LEU A 59 6.88 23.11 -6.31
CA LEU A 59 5.70 22.75 -5.54
C LEU A 59 6.13 22.44 -4.09
N LYS A 60 5.89 23.38 -3.18
CA LYS A 60 5.96 23.15 -1.74
C LYS A 60 4.56 22.79 -1.29
N ASP A 61 4.18 21.53 -1.45
CA ASP A 61 2.88 21.06 -1.00
C ASP A 61 2.93 20.83 0.53
N PRO A 62 2.22 21.63 1.34
CA PRO A 62 2.11 21.40 2.78
C PRO A 62 1.16 20.23 3.12
N PHE A 63 0.40 19.75 2.12
CA PHE A 63 -0.62 18.71 2.20
C PHE A 63 -0.30 17.51 1.31
N VAL A 64 0.98 17.27 0.94
CA VAL A 64 1.41 15.90 0.66
C VAL A 64 1.12 15.21 1.97
N LYS A 65 -0.05 14.58 2.07
CA LYS A 65 -0.32 13.55 3.05
C LYS A 65 0.81 12.58 2.78
N ARG A 66 1.91 12.72 3.52
CA ARG A 66 2.91 11.67 3.65
C ARG A 66 2.05 10.53 4.12
N THR A 67 1.66 9.64 3.21
CA THR A 67 1.01 8.39 3.56
C THR A 67 1.88 7.87 4.68
N PRO A 68 1.37 7.79 5.94
CA PRO A 68 2.21 7.45 7.06
C PRO A 68 2.89 6.16 6.66
N THR A 69 4.20 6.22 6.45
CA THR A 69 4.94 5.03 6.07
C THR A 69 4.83 4.16 7.30
N MET A 70 4.14 3.04 7.18
CA MET A 70 4.03 2.10 8.28
C MET A 70 5.46 1.80 8.74
N PRO A 71 5.75 1.95 10.04
CA PRO A 71 7.08 1.69 10.54
C PRO A 71 7.49 0.26 10.19
N ALA A 72 8.80 0.00 10.14
CA ALA A 72 9.28 -1.37 10.11
C ALA A 72 8.63 -2.13 11.29
N PHE A 73 7.87 -3.17 10.97
CA PHE A 73 7.08 -3.93 11.94
C PHE A 73 7.71 -5.30 12.11
N ASP A 74 8.20 -5.56 13.30
CA ASP A 74 8.64 -6.89 13.70
C ASP A 74 7.42 -7.67 14.21
N ALA A 75 7.14 -8.82 13.60
CA ALA A 75 5.99 -9.62 13.99
C ALA A 75 6.17 -10.22 15.39
N PRO A 76 5.17 -10.13 16.28
CA PRO A 76 5.27 -10.60 17.66
C PRO A 76 5.37 -12.13 17.74
N SER A 77 6.35 -12.67 18.44
CA SER A 77 6.49 -14.12 18.68
C SER A 77 5.25 -14.76 19.31
N ASP A 78 5.14 -16.08 19.20
CA ASP A 78 4.06 -16.83 19.85
C ASP A 78 4.02 -16.66 21.38
N THR A 79 5.19 -16.48 22.00
CA THR A 79 5.35 -16.17 23.41
C THR A 79 4.82 -14.78 23.77
N GLU A 80 5.11 -13.77 22.95
CA GLU A 80 4.62 -12.40 23.14
C GLU A 80 3.11 -12.33 22.95
N LEU A 81 2.57 -12.98 21.90
CA LEU A 81 1.11 -13.06 21.70
C LEU A 81 0.39 -13.70 22.88
N ARG A 82 0.94 -14.78 23.47
CA ARG A 82 0.38 -15.41 24.68
C ARG A 82 0.48 -14.51 25.90
N ALA A 83 1.58 -13.75 26.04
CA ALA A 83 1.71 -12.77 27.11
C ALA A 83 0.67 -11.66 26.96
N MET A 84 0.55 -11.08 25.76
CA MET A 84 -0.45 -10.06 25.43
C MET A 84 -1.88 -10.55 25.67
N TRP A 85 -2.20 -11.79 25.31
CA TRP A 85 -3.52 -12.39 25.55
C TRP A 85 -3.88 -12.48 27.04
N ARG A 86 -2.89 -12.76 27.90
CA ARG A 86 -3.09 -12.84 29.35
C ARG A 86 -3.29 -11.45 29.96
N THR A 87 -2.52 -10.47 29.52
CA THR A 87 -2.49 -9.12 30.08
C THR A 87 -3.62 -8.22 29.54
N HIS A 88 -4.00 -8.37 28.28
CA HIS A 88 -4.99 -7.52 27.63
C HIS A 88 -6.35 -8.22 27.50
N ARG A 89 -7.38 -7.61 28.11
CA ARG A 89 -8.77 -8.09 28.05
C ARG A 89 -9.61 -7.36 27.00
N ASP A 90 -9.06 -6.34 26.36
CA ASP A 90 -9.69 -5.58 25.29
C ASP A 90 -10.10 -6.47 24.10
N PRO A 91 -11.35 -6.39 23.61
CA PRO A 91 -11.84 -7.20 22.50
C PRO A 91 -11.10 -6.98 21.17
N GLU A 92 -10.70 -5.74 20.86
CA GLU A 92 -10.02 -5.40 19.61
C GLU A 92 -8.59 -5.96 19.60
N ILE A 93 -7.88 -5.82 20.72
CA ILE A 93 -6.53 -6.40 20.88
C ILE A 93 -6.59 -7.93 20.73
N ARG A 94 -7.60 -8.56 21.34
CA ARG A 94 -7.78 -10.02 21.23
C ARG A 94 -8.10 -10.47 19.83
N ARG A 95 -8.97 -9.73 19.14
CA ARG A 95 -9.29 -10.01 17.74
C ARG A 95 -8.03 -9.93 16.88
N LEU A 96 -7.22 -8.87 17.04
CA LEU A 96 -5.96 -8.71 16.33
C LEU A 96 -4.99 -9.89 16.58
N ILE A 97 -4.85 -10.32 17.84
CA ILE A 97 -4.03 -11.49 18.20
C ILE A 97 -4.54 -12.74 17.45
N LEU A 98 -5.86 -12.98 17.44
CA LEU A 98 -6.45 -14.12 16.75
C LEU A 98 -6.28 -14.05 15.24
N GLU A 99 -6.39 -12.86 14.64
CA GLU A 99 -6.15 -12.64 13.22
C GLU A 99 -4.70 -12.99 12.85
N ILE A 100 -3.72 -12.55 13.64
CA ILE A 100 -2.30 -12.93 13.46
C ILE A 100 -2.12 -14.45 13.56
N VAL A 101 -2.69 -15.09 14.60
CA VAL A 101 -2.61 -16.55 14.78
C VAL A 101 -3.26 -17.29 13.61
N MET A 102 -4.39 -16.80 13.11
CA MET A 102 -5.09 -17.40 11.98
C MET A 102 -4.31 -17.26 10.67
N LEU A 103 -3.66 -16.12 10.44
CA LEU A 103 -2.78 -15.93 9.28
C LEU A 103 -1.59 -16.89 9.31
N ARG A 104 -0.93 -17.05 10.48
CA ARG A 104 0.15 -18.06 10.66
C ARG A 104 -0.32 -19.47 10.35
N ARG A 105 -1.52 -19.84 10.82
CA ARG A 105 -2.13 -21.15 10.52
C ARG A 105 -2.39 -21.33 9.04
N SER A 106 -2.82 -20.29 8.33
CA SER A 106 -3.01 -20.34 6.88
C SER A 106 -1.69 -20.55 6.13
N LEU A 107 -0.61 -19.86 6.54
CA LEU A 107 0.72 -20.08 5.97
C LEU A 107 1.22 -21.51 6.21
N GLN A 108 1.04 -22.03 7.44
CA GLN A 108 1.39 -23.40 7.77
C GLN A 108 0.63 -24.40 6.90
N LYS A 109 -0.68 -24.21 6.68
CA LYS A 109 -1.48 -25.08 5.81
C LYS A 109 -0.95 -25.14 4.38
N VAL A 110 -0.49 -24.02 3.83
CA VAL A 110 0.11 -23.98 2.49
C VAL A 110 1.44 -24.75 2.49
N MET A 111 2.25 -24.62 3.55
CA MET A 111 3.48 -25.39 3.70
C MET A 111 3.19 -26.90 3.80
N ASP A 112 2.24 -27.30 4.65
CA ASP A 112 1.85 -28.70 4.82
C ASP A 112 1.36 -29.30 3.50
N TRP A 113 0.59 -28.53 2.72
CA TRP A 113 0.14 -28.94 1.39
C TRP A 113 1.31 -29.12 0.42
N TRP A 114 2.27 -28.19 0.42
CA TRP A 114 3.48 -28.31 -0.38
C TRP A 114 4.29 -29.56 0.00
N GLU A 115 4.52 -29.81 1.30
CA GLU A 115 5.24 -30.99 1.79
C GLU A 115 4.51 -32.30 1.48
N MET A 116 3.18 -32.29 1.52
CA MET A 116 2.37 -33.44 1.12
C MET A 116 2.52 -33.69 -0.38
N TRP A 117 2.40 -32.67 -1.23
CA TRP A 117 2.57 -32.80 -2.67
C TRP A 117 3.98 -33.30 -3.02
N ASP A 118 5.01 -32.70 -2.43
CA ASP A 118 6.41 -33.00 -2.68
C ASP A 118 6.78 -34.46 -2.38
N ARG A 119 6.18 -35.04 -1.31
CA ARG A 119 6.36 -36.44 -0.92
C ARG A 119 5.59 -37.43 -1.80
N ASN A 120 4.41 -37.05 -2.29
CA ASN A 120 3.51 -37.98 -2.97
C ASN A 120 3.65 -37.98 -4.50
N VAL A 121 4.23 -36.94 -5.08
CA VAL A 121 4.39 -36.81 -6.53
C VAL A 121 5.81 -37.17 -6.95
N LYS A 122 5.96 -38.30 -7.65
CA LYS A 122 7.26 -38.81 -8.14
C LYS A 122 7.76 -38.06 -9.38
N ASP A 123 6.86 -37.78 -10.32
CA ASP A 123 7.16 -36.98 -11.49
C ASP A 123 6.63 -35.56 -11.30
N LYS A 124 7.55 -34.63 -11.06
CA LYS A 124 7.25 -33.23 -10.74
C LYS A 124 7.27 -32.32 -11.98
N GLY A 125 7.57 -32.90 -13.15
CA GLY A 125 7.67 -32.18 -14.43
C GLY A 125 8.57 -30.94 -14.38
N GLU A 126 8.34 -30.02 -15.31
CA GLU A 126 9.08 -28.75 -15.42
C GLU A 126 8.80 -27.79 -14.24
N LEU A 127 7.67 -27.97 -13.54
CA LEU A 127 7.24 -27.08 -12.47
C LEU A 127 7.90 -27.36 -11.12
N GLY A 128 8.29 -28.60 -10.85
CA GLY A 128 8.84 -29.04 -9.56
C GLY A 128 10.23 -29.64 -9.59
N GLY A 129 10.98 -29.44 -10.68
CA GLY A 129 12.44 -29.63 -10.65
C GLY A 129 13.12 -28.67 -9.66
N PRO A 130 14.40 -28.87 -9.31
CA PRO A 130 15.12 -28.07 -8.30
C PRO A 130 15.12 -26.55 -8.54
N HIS A 131 14.91 -26.12 -9.79
CA HIS A 131 14.81 -24.71 -10.20
C HIS A 131 13.42 -24.34 -10.74
N GLY A 132 12.44 -25.23 -10.57
CA GLY A 132 11.07 -25.04 -11.04
C GLY A 132 10.33 -23.93 -10.29
N PRO A 133 9.30 -23.30 -10.91
CA PRO A 133 8.45 -22.29 -10.29
C PRO A 133 7.92 -22.66 -8.90
N PHE A 134 7.62 -23.93 -8.60
CA PHE A 134 7.13 -24.34 -7.28
C PHE A 134 8.18 -24.27 -6.18
N HIS A 135 9.46 -24.53 -6.48
CA HIS A 135 10.55 -24.31 -5.53
C HIS A 135 10.75 -22.83 -5.24
N ARG A 136 10.58 -21.96 -6.25
CA ARG A 136 10.59 -20.50 -6.04
C ARG A 136 9.45 -20.06 -5.12
N LEU A 137 8.23 -20.57 -5.33
CA LEU A 137 7.09 -20.29 -4.45
C LEU A 137 7.35 -20.78 -3.01
N LEU A 138 7.98 -21.94 -2.84
CA LEU A 138 8.39 -22.44 -1.51
C LEU A 138 9.33 -21.45 -0.81
N HIS A 139 10.34 -20.92 -1.52
CA HIS A 139 11.27 -19.96 -0.93
C HIS A 139 10.55 -18.69 -0.47
N LEU A 140 9.65 -18.15 -1.31
CA LEU A 140 8.83 -16.99 -0.95
C LEU A 140 7.94 -17.28 0.26
N LEU A 141 7.31 -18.47 0.31
CA LEU A 141 6.51 -18.88 1.47
C LEU A 141 7.36 -18.96 2.75
N ARG A 142 8.57 -19.53 2.68
CA ARG A 142 9.50 -19.59 3.82
C ARG A 142 9.96 -18.21 4.27
N ASP A 143 10.18 -17.28 3.33
CA ASP A 143 10.47 -15.88 3.65
C ASP A 143 9.29 -15.22 4.38
N GLU A 144 8.05 -15.44 3.90
CA GLU A 144 6.85 -14.89 4.56
C GLU A 144 6.61 -15.48 5.94
N MET A 145 6.79 -16.79 6.11
CA MET A 145 6.69 -17.43 7.42
C MET A 145 7.77 -16.91 8.39
N ARG A 146 8.99 -16.63 7.91
CA ARG A 146 10.03 -15.96 8.71
C ARG A 146 9.61 -14.55 9.11
N ARG A 147 9.11 -13.74 8.17
CA ARG A 147 8.55 -12.41 8.47
C ARG A 147 7.39 -12.47 9.46
N ALA A 148 6.59 -13.53 9.39
CA ALA A 148 5.50 -13.76 10.32
C ALA A 148 5.96 -14.32 11.68
N GLY A 149 7.26 -14.50 11.94
CA GLY A 149 7.78 -14.95 13.23
C GLY A 149 7.51 -16.43 13.54
N MET A 150 7.45 -17.28 12.51
CA MET A 150 7.20 -18.73 12.66
C MET A 150 8.49 -19.58 12.73
N TYR A 151 9.67 -18.96 12.55
CA TYR A 151 10.99 -19.60 12.57
C TYR A 151 11.98 -18.78 13.39
#